data_AF-A0A836I692-F1
#
_entry.id   AF-A0A836I692-F1
#
_cell.length_a   1.000
_cell.length_b   1.000
_cell.length_c   1.000
_cell.angle_alpha   90.00
_cell.angle_beta   90.00
_cell.angle_gamma   90.00
#
_symmetry.space_group_name_H-M   'P 1'
#
loop_
_entity.id
_entity.type
_entity.pdbx_description
1 polymer ?
#
loop_
_entity_poly.entity_id
_entity_poly.type
_entity_poly.pdbx_seq_one_letter_code
_entity_poly.pdbx_strand_id
1 'polypeptide(L)'
;MLRSHRLTLSLPLLRSGRERSSWQSTPTRGTCPPAYTAAALSLSHRYQSCTRSTPDATRASVPNLAFNNKTVKVKYEEVWQLWNEGNLFSLQVAQMRDFLADAGITVDPTAKKAAIVRRMEEYLHRKDSAEHRGGASATAGAAQGADKEGEQGYGNWAGAGATQPETLLDLAQAGFYEGAANMVPKAFQLLTTGSCAEAVVSRVNTSAFPGFPANTECYTLSSSDAAGALQSRYSKVLQWCLLNMSNLRMDGELNVEIGKLLLTPAAMRYGEAVVSAYTLQQRLQLTKPYTWVSTAPESAIPLVEAFLKDHGFLPISKNARVTYEGCIKRAKDKIEVVLNEQMKVEGVYGEWVDVQTAFCTSVERPDCRILLRSRPAVSAQDRETYSHIPIIELADDDVSDVLPPENGQLVYLSENETRHFERLNEKGIAIAVRETKRQPLIVLRDEEEDPRLEYHISVNIPASAGSHSMDVRAVGLEVLALSDELSALLKEPFNEAYRCAPALVAGSVAATA
;
A
#
# COMPACT_ATOMS: atom_id res chain seq x y z
N MET A 1 26.16 -32.51 64.34
CA MET A 1 25.66 -31.34 65.10
C MET A 1 24.46 -30.77 64.35
N LEU A 2 23.29 -30.85 64.98
CA LEU A 2 22.02 -30.35 64.48
C LEU A 2 21.95 -28.82 64.51
N ARG A 3 21.26 -28.21 63.55
CA ARG A 3 20.32 -27.10 63.84
C ARG A 3 19.25 -26.98 62.76
N SER A 4 18.06 -26.70 63.26
CA SER A 4 16.74 -26.91 62.65
C SER A 4 16.14 -25.60 62.12
N HIS A 5 15.16 -25.78 61.23
CA HIS A 5 14.34 -24.79 60.54
C HIS A 5 13.69 -23.68 61.40
N ARG A 6 13.47 -22.51 60.75
CA ARG A 6 12.24 -21.70 60.90
C ARG A 6 11.92 -20.94 59.60
N LEU A 7 10.71 -21.18 59.10
CA LEU A 7 10.02 -20.44 58.04
C LEU A 7 9.59 -19.05 58.53
N THR A 8 9.64 -18.05 57.66
CA THR A 8 8.85 -16.82 57.79
C THR A 8 8.34 -16.40 56.41
N LEU A 9 7.01 -16.33 56.32
CA LEU A 9 6.22 -15.78 55.21
C LEU A 9 6.22 -14.26 55.31
N SER A 10 6.43 -13.57 54.19
CA SER A 10 6.18 -12.12 54.03
C SER A 10 5.31 -11.90 52.80
N LEU A 11 4.08 -11.45 53.05
CA LEU A 11 3.13 -10.94 52.06
C LEU A 11 3.56 -9.54 51.56
N PRO A 12 3.29 -9.17 50.31
CA PRO A 12 3.49 -7.81 49.81
C PRO A 12 2.31 -6.88 50.20
N LEU A 13 2.68 -5.66 50.60
CA LEU A 13 1.79 -4.56 50.95
C LEU A 13 1.03 -4.01 49.74
N LEU A 14 -0.29 -3.92 49.86
CA LEU A 14 -1.15 -3.06 49.05
C LEU A 14 -0.73 -1.58 49.22
N ARG A 15 -0.57 -0.85 48.11
CA ARG A 15 -0.60 0.62 48.11
C ARG A 15 -1.92 1.10 47.50
N SER A 16 -2.67 1.78 48.35
CA SER A 16 -3.98 2.38 48.11
C SER A 16 -3.89 3.62 47.23
N GLY A 17 -4.90 3.79 46.36
CA GLY A 17 -5.19 5.02 45.66
C GLY A 17 -5.45 6.20 46.61
N ARG A 18 -5.21 7.40 46.10
CA ARG A 18 -5.48 8.65 46.79
C ARG A 18 -6.10 9.63 45.80
N GLU A 19 -7.43 9.69 45.81
CA GLU A 19 -8.18 10.85 45.37
C GLU A 19 -7.82 12.05 46.27
N ARG A 20 -7.67 13.24 45.68
CA ARG A 20 -7.95 14.50 46.37
C ARG A 20 -8.41 15.57 45.39
N SER A 21 -9.50 16.19 45.80
CA SER A 21 -10.27 17.26 45.18
C SER A 21 -9.92 18.64 45.76
N SER A 22 -10.53 19.68 45.15
CA SER A 22 -10.69 21.10 45.53
C SER A 22 -9.53 22.03 45.11
N TRP A 23 -9.75 23.21 44.51
CA TRP A 23 -10.74 24.25 44.87
C TRP A 23 -11.34 25.03 43.69
N GLN A 24 -12.56 25.50 43.95
CA GLN A 24 -13.39 26.40 43.16
C GLN A 24 -12.90 27.86 43.20
N SER A 25 -13.12 28.61 42.12
CA SER A 25 -13.65 29.99 42.20
C SER A 25 -14.51 30.29 40.96
N THR A 26 -15.67 30.87 41.22
CA THR A 26 -16.78 31.21 40.30
C THR A 26 -16.77 32.72 39.97
N PRO A 27 -17.82 33.34 39.37
CA PRO A 27 -18.16 33.33 37.94
C PRO A 27 -18.35 34.77 37.37
N THR A 28 -18.41 34.93 36.03
CA THR A 28 -19.21 36.03 35.42
C THR A 28 -20.02 35.54 34.23
N ARG A 29 -21.26 36.05 34.20
CA ARG A 29 -22.41 35.72 33.36
C ARG A 29 -22.21 36.04 31.88
N GLY A 30 -22.74 35.13 31.05
CA GLY A 30 -23.24 35.39 29.69
C GLY A 30 -24.18 34.27 29.28
N THR A 31 -25.49 34.48 29.42
CA THR A 31 -26.56 33.48 29.33
C THR A 31 -27.18 33.34 27.93
N CYS A 32 -27.36 32.06 27.54
CA CYS A 32 -28.45 31.42 26.78
C CYS A 32 -28.63 31.69 25.26
N PRO A 33 -29.28 30.77 24.49
CA PRO A 33 -29.68 29.38 24.78
C PRO A 33 -29.31 28.34 23.69
N PRO A 34 -29.51 27.03 23.98
CA PRO A 34 -29.37 25.91 23.03
C PRO A 34 -30.72 25.53 22.41
N ALA A 35 -30.74 25.21 21.12
CA ALA A 35 -31.80 24.43 20.49
C ALA A 35 -31.30 23.85 19.15
N TYR A 36 -31.46 22.54 18.98
CA TYR A 36 -31.88 21.82 17.78
C TYR A 36 -31.33 20.39 17.80
N THR A 37 -31.90 19.58 18.68
CA THR A 37 -32.26 18.21 18.34
C THR A 37 -33.28 18.27 17.21
N ALA A 38 -32.89 17.79 16.02
CA ALA A 38 -33.83 17.46 14.96
C ALA A 38 -33.59 16.00 14.56
N ALA A 39 -34.38 15.13 15.17
CA ALA A 39 -34.70 13.84 14.59
C ALA A 39 -35.42 14.09 13.25
N ALA A 40 -34.88 13.56 12.16
CA ALA A 40 -35.59 13.45 10.90
C ALA A 40 -35.65 11.97 10.51
N LEU A 41 -36.74 11.34 10.94
CA LEU A 41 -37.34 10.20 10.27
C LEU A 41 -37.66 10.63 8.84
N SER A 42 -37.03 10.00 7.85
CA SER A 42 -37.51 10.05 6.47
C SER A 42 -37.38 8.67 5.84
N LEU A 43 -38.46 7.91 6.03
CA LEU A 43 -39.12 7.02 5.08
C LEU A 43 -38.29 6.56 3.88
N SER A 44 -37.94 5.28 3.93
CA SER A 44 -37.55 4.43 2.82
C SER A 44 -38.69 4.32 1.80
N HIS A 45 -38.69 5.18 0.79
CA HIS A 45 -39.40 4.89 -0.45
C HIS A 45 -38.52 3.99 -1.33
N ARG A 46 -38.80 2.68 -1.25
CA ARG A 46 -38.42 1.70 -2.28
C ARG A 46 -38.98 2.18 -3.63
N TYR A 47 -38.11 2.50 -4.59
CA TYR A 47 -38.45 2.39 -5.99
C TYR A 47 -38.09 0.98 -6.46
N GLN A 48 -39.11 0.12 -6.53
CA GLN A 48 -39.05 -1.13 -7.28
C GLN A 48 -39.05 -0.77 -8.77
N SER A 49 -37.97 -1.09 -9.48
CA SER A 49 -37.94 -1.06 -10.94
C SER A 49 -38.72 -2.28 -11.47
N CYS A 50 -40.02 -2.11 -11.72
CA CYS A 50 -40.77 -3.02 -12.57
C CYS A 50 -40.48 -2.68 -14.04
N THR A 51 -40.03 -3.68 -14.79
CA THR A 51 -40.01 -3.69 -16.25
C THR A 51 -41.44 -3.63 -16.78
N ARG A 52 -41.80 -2.55 -17.47
CA ARG A 52 -42.98 -2.53 -18.33
C ARG A 52 -42.73 -1.68 -19.57
N SER A 53 -42.71 -2.35 -20.71
CA SER A 53 -42.73 -1.79 -22.04
C SER A 53 -44.13 -1.25 -22.37
N THR A 54 -44.21 -0.03 -22.92
CA THR A 54 -45.14 0.35 -24.02
C THR A 54 -44.78 1.75 -24.55
N PRO A 55 -45.12 2.05 -25.83
CA PRO A 55 -44.50 3.10 -26.63
C PRO A 55 -45.32 4.40 -26.70
N ASP A 56 -44.73 5.34 -27.43
CA ASP A 56 -45.26 6.52 -28.11
C ASP A 56 -45.17 7.92 -27.47
N ALA A 57 -44.28 8.69 -28.12
CA ALA A 57 -44.51 10.01 -28.70
C ALA A 57 -45.03 11.13 -27.79
N THR A 58 -44.13 12.06 -27.44
CA THR A 58 -44.33 13.47 -27.79
C THR A 58 -43.03 14.28 -27.69
N ARG A 59 -42.74 14.96 -28.80
CA ARG A 59 -41.70 15.98 -29.01
C ARG A 59 -41.79 17.08 -27.95
N ALA A 60 -40.66 17.40 -27.33
CA ALA A 60 -40.39 18.73 -26.79
C ALA A 60 -38.99 19.17 -27.25
N SER A 61 -39.00 20.19 -28.08
CA SER A 61 -37.88 20.84 -28.75
C SER A 61 -36.96 21.59 -27.79
N VAL A 62 -35.69 21.19 -27.75
CA VAL A 62 -34.57 21.96 -27.19
C VAL A 62 -33.92 22.74 -28.35
N PRO A 63 -33.55 24.02 -28.19
CA PRO A 63 -33.12 24.87 -29.29
C PRO A 63 -31.80 24.38 -29.90
N ASN A 64 -31.83 24.16 -31.22
CA ASN A 64 -30.63 23.98 -32.04
C ASN A 64 -29.81 25.27 -32.02
N LEU A 65 -28.68 25.25 -31.31
CA LEU A 65 -27.57 26.16 -31.55
C LEU A 65 -27.03 25.88 -32.95
N ALA A 66 -27.45 26.71 -33.90
CA ALA A 66 -26.89 26.78 -35.24
C ALA A 66 -25.41 27.19 -35.13
N PHE A 67 -24.50 26.21 -35.15
CA PHE A 67 -23.09 26.50 -35.41
C PHE A 67 -22.94 26.78 -36.90
N ASN A 68 -22.64 28.04 -37.19
CA ASN A 68 -22.21 28.56 -38.49
C ASN A 68 -21.17 27.61 -39.12
N ASN A 69 -21.49 27.01 -40.26
CA ASN A 69 -20.54 26.35 -41.15
C ASN A 69 -19.67 27.42 -41.86
N LYS A 70 -18.80 28.08 -41.10
CA LYS A 70 -17.59 28.70 -41.63
C LYS A 70 -16.44 27.80 -41.21
N THR A 71 -15.85 27.09 -42.17
CA THR A 71 -14.60 26.34 -42.00
C THR A 71 -13.49 27.32 -41.64
N VAL A 72 -13.32 27.59 -40.35
CA VAL A 72 -12.19 28.36 -39.83
C VAL A 72 -10.94 27.52 -40.06
N LYS A 73 -9.99 28.03 -40.84
CA LYS A 73 -8.67 27.42 -41.00
C LYS A 73 -7.95 27.40 -39.66
N VAL A 74 -7.61 26.20 -39.18
CA VAL A 74 -6.92 26.00 -37.90
C VAL A 74 -5.43 26.25 -38.10
N LYS A 75 -4.81 27.04 -37.22
CA LYS A 75 -3.37 27.34 -37.28
C LYS A 75 -2.54 26.20 -36.67
N TYR A 76 -1.28 26.08 -37.10
CA TYR A 76 -0.35 25.08 -36.57
C TYR A 76 -0.19 25.14 -35.03
N GLU A 77 -0.12 26.34 -34.46
CA GLU A 77 0.03 26.55 -33.01
C GLU A 77 -1.14 25.97 -32.20
N GLU A 78 -2.35 26.06 -32.74
CA GLU A 78 -3.58 25.56 -32.11
C GLU A 78 -3.64 24.03 -32.16
N VAL A 79 -3.22 23.43 -33.28
CA VAL A 79 -3.07 21.96 -33.40
C VAL A 79 -1.97 21.43 -32.48
N TRP A 80 -0.86 22.16 -32.34
CA TRP A 80 0.25 21.80 -31.46
C TRP A 80 -0.14 21.81 -29.98
N GLN A 81 -0.88 22.83 -29.53
CA GLN A 81 -1.42 22.88 -28.17
C GLN A 81 -2.39 21.74 -27.88
N LEU A 82 -3.34 21.48 -28.80
CA LEU A 82 -4.30 20.38 -28.65
C LEU A 82 -3.64 19.00 -28.63
N TRP A 83 -2.49 18.84 -29.29
CA TRP A 83 -1.71 17.62 -29.23
C TRP A 83 -1.01 17.43 -27.88
N ASN A 84 -0.37 18.47 -27.35
CA ASN A 84 0.25 18.44 -26.02
C ASN A 84 -0.77 18.17 -24.89
N GLU A 85 -2.01 18.64 -25.08
CA GLU A 85 -3.11 18.40 -24.15
C GLU A 85 -3.85 17.07 -24.38
N GLY A 86 -3.46 16.28 -25.41
CA GLY A 86 -4.10 15.00 -25.74
C GLY A 86 -5.54 15.12 -26.27
N ASN A 87 -5.95 16.31 -26.75
CA ASN A 87 -7.32 16.65 -27.12
C ASN A 87 -7.52 16.87 -28.64
N LEU A 88 -6.74 16.21 -29.49
CA LEU A 88 -6.89 16.30 -30.95
C LEU A 88 -8.27 15.86 -31.45
N PHE A 89 -9.02 15.06 -30.68
CA PHE A 89 -10.39 14.66 -31.00
C PHE A 89 -11.42 15.81 -30.92
N SER A 90 -11.07 16.96 -30.35
CA SER A 90 -11.94 18.14 -30.31
C SER A 90 -12.13 18.80 -31.68
N LEU A 91 -11.18 18.66 -32.60
CA LEU A 91 -11.26 19.23 -33.96
C LEU A 91 -12.34 18.54 -34.81
N GLN A 92 -12.94 19.27 -35.74
CA GLN A 92 -13.85 18.67 -36.71
C GLN A 92 -13.09 17.94 -37.82
N VAL A 93 -13.69 16.89 -38.39
CA VAL A 93 -13.06 16.08 -39.46
C VAL A 93 -12.67 16.93 -40.67
N ALA A 94 -13.48 17.95 -41.01
CA ALA A 94 -13.17 18.88 -42.09
C ALA A 94 -11.89 19.69 -41.79
N GLN A 95 -11.77 20.23 -40.57
CA GLN A 95 -10.61 21.01 -40.13
C GLN A 95 -9.31 20.19 -40.12
N MET A 96 -9.38 18.93 -39.69
CA MET A 96 -8.22 18.02 -39.72
C MET A 96 -7.76 17.72 -41.15
N ARG A 97 -8.70 17.54 -42.08
CA ARG A 97 -8.41 17.26 -43.49
C ARG A 97 -7.82 18.47 -44.19
N ASP A 98 -8.37 19.65 -43.93
CA ASP A 98 -7.86 20.91 -44.48
C ASP A 98 -6.44 21.19 -43.97
N PHE A 99 -6.16 20.94 -42.68
CA PHE A 99 -4.82 21.10 -42.10
C PHE A 99 -3.81 20.11 -42.69
N LEU A 100 -4.18 18.83 -42.84
CA LEU A 100 -3.32 17.82 -43.47
C LEU A 100 -3.10 18.08 -44.97
N ALA A 101 -4.12 18.61 -45.67
CA ALA A 101 -4.00 19.02 -47.06
C ALA A 101 -3.06 20.23 -47.23
N ASP A 102 -3.17 21.24 -46.35
CA ASP A 102 -2.24 22.38 -46.29
C ASP A 102 -0.79 21.92 -45.98
N ALA A 103 -0.62 20.79 -45.29
CA ALA A 103 0.67 20.14 -45.03
C ALA A 103 1.14 19.16 -46.14
N GLY A 104 0.39 19.01 -47.24
CA GLY A 104 0.74 18.14 -48.37
C GLY A 104 0.48 16.65 -48.16
N ILE A 105 -0.33 16.27 -47.15
CA ILE A 105 -0.67 14.87 -46.84
C ILE A 105 -2.07 14.55 -47.35
N THR A 106 -2.17 13.67 -48.35
CA THR A 106 -3.45 13.20 -48.87
C THR A 106 -4.08 12.17 -47.93
N VAL A 107 -5.32 12.43 -47.50
CA VAL A 107 -6.11 11.54 -46.64
C VAL A 107 -7.31 11.02 -47.41
N ASP A 108 -7.61 9.73 -47.26
CA ASP A 108 -8.79 9.10 -47.86
C ASP A 108 -10.09 9.77 -47.36
N PRO A 109 -10.98 10.24 -48.26
CA PRO A 109 -12.24 10.90 -47.89
C PRO A 109 -13.20 10.01 -47.09
N THR A 110 -13.01 8.68 -47.12
CA THR A 110 -13.83 7.71 -46.37
C THR A 110 -13.24 7.30 -45.01
N ALA A 111 -12.04 7.80 -44.67
CA ALA A 111 -11.35 7.43 -43.43
C ALA A 111 -12.11 7.91 -42.17
N LYS A 112 -12.20 7.02 -41.17
CA LYS A 112 -12.76 7.31 -39.85
C LYS A 112 -11.90 8.35 -39.12
N LYS A 113 -12.51 9.22 -38.30
CA LYS A 113 -11.85 10.31 -37.55
C LYS A 113 -10.57 9.86 -36.81
N ALA A 114 -10.58 8.70 -36.17
CA ALA A 114 -9.41 8.16 -35.47
C ALA A 114 -8.20 7.89 -36.39
N ALA A 115 -8.44 7.46 -37.64
CA ALA A 115 -7.36 7.27 -38.61
C ALA A 115 -6.76 8.62 -39.06
N ILE A 116 -7.58 9.67 -39.12
CA ILE A 116 -7.15 11.03 -39.46
C ILE A 116 -6.34 11.63 -38.31
N VAL A 117 -6.77 11.44 -37.06
CA VAL A 117 -6.02 11.87 -35.86
C VAL A 117 -4.66 11.19 -35.81
N ARG A 118 -4.59 9.88 -36.04
CA ARG A 118 -3.31 9.15 -36.10
C ARG A 118 -2.37 9.68 -37.17
N ARG A 119 -2.89 10.10 -38.33
CA ARG A 119 -2.10 10.76 -39.39
C ARG A 119 -1.61 12.16 -38.97
N MET A 120 -2.39 12.90 -38.20
CA MET A 120 -1.96 14.18 -37.63
C MET A 120 -0.86 13.97 -36.58
N GLU A 121 -1.00 12.98 -35.70
CA GLU A 121 0.03 12.62 -34.71
C GLU A 121 1.34 12.22 -35.41
N GLU A 122 1.27 11.37 -36.45
CA GLU A 122 2.44 11.01 -37.27
C GLU A 122 3.13 12.23 -37.90
N TYR A 123 2.36 13.22 -38.35
CA TYR A 123 2.89 14.46 -38.91
C TYR A 123 3.57 15.34 -37.84
N LEU A 124 2.93 15.50 -36.67
CA LEU A 124 3.46 16.30 -35.56
C LEU A 124 4.75 15.68 -34.99
N HIS A 125 4.78 14.35 -34.81
CA HIS A 125 5.99 13.64 -34.39
C HIS A 125 7.16 13.81 -35.37
N ARG A 126 6.89 13.81 -36.69
CA ARG A 126 7.94 14.04 -37.70
C ARG A 126 8.47 15.47 -37.64
N LYS A 127 7.62 16.45 -37.37
CA LYS A 127 8.02 17.85 -37.29
C LYS A 127 8.79 18.15 -36.01
N ASP A 128 8.37 17.57 -34.88
CA ASP A 128 9.08 17.64 -33.60
C ASP A 128 10.50 17.05 -33.69
N SER A 129 10.61 15.88 -34.33
CA SER A 129 11.89 15.20 -34.56
C SER A 129 12.81 15.97 -35.53
N ALA A 130 12.26 16.81 -36.40
CA ALA A 130 13.02 17.65 -37.33
C ALA A 130 13.51 18.95 -36.65
N GLU A 131 12.71 19.55 -35.76
CA GLU A 131 13.09 20.75 -35.00
C GLU A 131 14.13 20.43 -33.92
N HIS A 132 14.07 19.26 -33.28
CA HIS A 132 15.06 18.81 -32.28
C HIS A 132 16.44 18.43 -32.86
N ARG A 133 16.57 18.27 -34.20
CA ARG A 133 17.87 18.07 -34.87
C ARG A 133 18.52 19.38 -35.33
N GLY A 134 17.89 20.53 -35.06
CA GLY A 134 18.32 21.85 -35.55
C GLY A 134 19.00 22.78 -34.52
N GLY A 135 19.19 22.39 -33.26
CA GLY A 135 19.78 23.31 -32.29
C GLY A 135 20.12 22.72 -30.92
N ALA A 136 21.28 22.05 -30.82
CA ALA A 136 22.16 22.08 -29.65
C ALA A 136 23.44 21.29 -29.97
N SER A 137 24.50 22.00 -30.32
CA SER A 137 25.86 21.49 -30.32
C SER A 137 26.42 21.57 -28.90
N ALA A 138 26.54 20.42 -28.23
CA ALA A 138 27.51 20.05 -27.19
C ALA A 138 26.99 18.74 -26.58
N THR A 139 27.56 17.55 -26.75
CA THR A 139 28.92 17.10 -27.02
C THR A 139 28.84 15.68 -27.59
N ALA A 140 29.39 15.43 -28.77
CA ALA A 140 29.80 14.09 -29.17
C ALA A 140 30.92 14.21 -30.20
N GLY A 141 32.15 14.00 -29.73
CA GLY A 141 33.27 13.74 -30.59
C GLY A 141 33.09 12.39 -31.30
N ALA A 142 33.30 12.41 -32.61
CA ALA A 142 33.81 11.34 -33.46
C ALA A 142 33.12 9.97 -33.41
N ALA A 143 32.37 9.66 -34.47
CA ALA A 143 32.83 8.66 -35.43
C ALA A 143 32.11 8.84 -36.78
N GLN A 144 32.89 9.24 -37.78
CA GLN A 144 32.53 9.19 -39.20
C GLN A 144 32.49 7.74 -39.70
N GLY A 145 31.59 7.49 -40.65
CA GLY A 145 31.83 6.51 -41.72
C GLY A 145 30.78 5.41 -41.84
N ALA A 146 29.85 5.56 -42.80
CA ALA A 146 29.80 4.74 -44.01
C ALA A 146 28.46 4.97 -44.75
N ASP A 147 28.59 5.41 -45.98
CA ASP A 147 27.55 5.61 -46.98
C ASP A 147 26.99 4.29 -47.54
N LYS A 148 25.67 4.31 -47.81
CA LYS A 148 24.93 3.78 -48.98
C LYS A 148 24.64 2.28 -49.19
N GLU A 149 23.44 2.12 -49.79
CA GLU A 149 22.77 0.95 -50.41
C GLU A 149 22.08 -0.02 -49.43
N GLY A 150 20.84 -0.48 -49.63
CA GLY A 150 19.88 -0.42 -50.73
C GLY A 150 18.59 -1.14 -50.26
N GLU A 151 17.55 -1.04 -51.08
CA GLU A 151 16.15 -1.37 -50.80
C GLU A 151 15.80 -2.83 -50.40
N GLN A 152 14.61 -2.97 -49.80
CA GLN A 152 13.72 -4.15 -49.77
C GLN A 152 14.12 -5.35 -48.90
N GLY A 153 13.24 -5.70 -47.94
CA GLY A 153 13.21 -7.04 -47.34
C GLY A 153 12.67 -7.05 -45.92
N TYR A 154 11.44 -7.56 -45.77
CA TYR A 154 10.86 -7.92 -44.49
C TYR A 154 11.78 -8.86 -43.69
N GLY A 155 11.94 -8.58 -42.39
CA GLY A 155 12.32 -9.54 -41.35
C GLY A 155 13.80 -9.94 -41.31
N ASN A 156 14.58 -9.27 -40.46
CA ASN A 156 15.84 -9.82 -39.96
C ASN A 156 16.04 -9.46 -38.47
N TRP A 157 15.59 -10.37 -37.59
CA TRP A 157 15.74 -10.28 -36.12
C TRP A 157 17.16 -10.68 -35.65
N ALA A 158 18.19 -10.45 -36.46
CA ALA A 158 19.57 -10.85 -36.17
C ALA A 158 20.60 -9.72 -36.40
N GLY A 159 20.14 -8.47 -36.38
CA GLY A 159 20.99 -7.28 -36.59
C GLY A 159 20.76 -6.16 -35.58
N ALA A 160 20.13 -6.44 -34.43
CA ALA A 160 20.16 -5.50 -33.32
C ALA A 160 21.54 -5.61 -32.68
N GLY A 161 22.37 -4.58 -32.92
CA GLY A 161 23.67 -4.44 -32.31
C GLY A 161 23.61 -4.72 -30.82
N ALA A 162 24.66 -5.37 -30.32
CA ALA A 162 24.92 -5.53 -28.90
C ALA A 162 24.53 -4.23 -28.18
N THR A 163 23.43 -4.30 -27.43
CA THR A 163 23.04 -3.26 -26.49
C THR A 163 24.28 -2.95 -25.68
N GLN A 164 24.77 -1.71 -25.76
CA GLN A 164 25.90 -1.28 -24.94
C GLN A 164 25.58 -1.65 -23.49
N PRO A 165 26.50 -2.33 -22.78
CA PRO A 165 26.25 -2.82 -21.42
C PRO A 165 26.01 -1.68 -20.41
N GLU A 166 26.10 -0.43 -20.84
CA GLU A 166 25.93 0.78 -20.04
C GLU A 166 24.44 1.18 -19.88
N THR A 167 23.52 0.47 -20.54
CA THR A 167 22.06 0.50 -20.26
C THR A 167 21.55 -0.84 -19.71
N LEU A 168 22.45 -1.71 -19.24
CA LEU A 168 22.06 -2.66 -18.22
C LEU A 168 21.83 -1.85 -16.95
N LEU A 169 20.63 -1.95 -16.39
CA LEU A 169 20.29 -1.43 -15.06
C LEU A 169 21.52 -1.60 -14.16
N ASP A 170 22.10 -0.49 -13.73
CA ASP A 170 23.14 -0.54 -12.72
C ASP A 170 22.48 -1.11 -11.47
N LEU A 171 22.69 -2.41 -11.25
CA LEU A 171 22.22 -3.16 -10.09
C LEU A 171 23.00 -2.75 -8.83
N ALA A 172 23.94 -1.80 -8.94
CA ALA A 172 24.47 -1.11 -7.78
C ALA A 172 23.31 -0.47 -7.03
N GLN A 173 23.07 -0.96 -5.81
CA GLN A 173 21.99 -0.63 -4.88
C GLN A 173 21.79 0.89 -4.61
N ALA A 174 22.67 1.76 -5.10
CA ALA A 174 22.72 3.18 -4.82
C ALA A 174 21.59 4.01 -5.47
N GLY A 175 20.92 3.51 -6.53
CA GLY A 175 19.81 4.23 -7.19
C GLY A 175 18.43 3.62 -7.00
N PHE A 176 18.33 2.47 -6.33
CA PHE A 176 17.11 1.66 -6.33
C PHE A 176 16.00 2.24 -5.45
N TYR A 177 16.41 2.87 -4.35
CA TYR A 177 15.53 3.47 -3.35
C TYR A 177 15.40 5.00 -3.53
N GLU A 178 16.21 5.60 -4.41
CA GLU A 178 16.28 7.05 -4.61
C GLU A 178 15.46 7.51 -5.84
N GLY A 179 14.78 8.66 -5.72
CA GLY A 179 14.10 9.32 -6.83
C GLY A 179 12.55 9.28 -6.78
N ALA A 180 11.92 10.15 -7.58
CA ALA A 180 10.46 10.27 -7.69
C ALA A 180 9.78 9.02 -8.31
N ALA A 181 10.56 8.19 -9.00
CA ALA A 181 10.14 6.89 -9.53
C ALA A 181 11.00 5.79 -8.89
N ASN A 182 10.66 5.44 -7.64
CA ASN A 182 11.23 4.29 -6.96
C ASN A 182 11.07 3.05 -7.86
N MET A 183 12.20 2.43 -8.24
CA MET A 183 12.24 1.30 -9.17
C MET A 183 11.91 -0.04 -8.51
N VAL A 184 11.62 -0.05 -7.20
CA VAL A 184 11.11 -1.22 -6.48
C VAL A 184 9.74 -1.57 -7.07
N PRO A 185 9.54 -2.79 -7.60
CA PRO A 185 8.22 -3.23 -8.03
C PRO A 185 7.30 -3.29 -6.81
N LYS A 186 6.24 -2.46 -6.80
CA LYS A 186 5.27 -2.40 -5.70
C LYS A 186 3.96 -3.05 -6.09
N ALA A 187 3.48 -3.95 -5.24
CA ALA A 187 2.15 -4.52 -5.35
C ALA A 187 1.23 -4.01 -4.25
N PHE A 188 -0.02 -3.76 -4.59
CA PHE A 188 -1.07 -3.36 -3.65
C PHE A 188 -2.28 -4.28 -3.82
N GLN A 189 -2.80 -4.81 -2.72
CA GLN A 189 -3.96 -5.70 -2.71
C GLN A 189 -4.97 -5.28 -1.65
N LEU A 190 -6.24 -5.22 -2.04
CA LEU A 190 -7.37 -5.10 -1.13
C LEU A 190 -8.12 -6.44 -1.12
N LEU A 191 -8.00 -7.17 -0.03
CA LEU A 191 -8.50 -8.51 0.18
C LEU A 191 -9.69 -8.46 1.15
N THR A 192 -10.89 -8.18 0.63
CA THR A 192 -12.10 -8.02 1.44
C THR A 192 -12.90 -9.32 1.52
N THR A 193 -13.05 -9.85 2.74
CA THR A 193 -13.87 -11.06 3.00
C THR A 193 -15.32 -10.85 2.60
N GLY A 194 -15.92 -11.81 1.89
CA GLY A 194 -17.35 -11.78 1.50
C GLY A 194 -17.71 -10.87 0.31
N SER A 195 -16.74 -10.17 -0.30
CA SER A 195 -17.00 -9.20 -1.37
C SER A 195 -16.92 -9.74 -2.80
N CYS A 196 -16.31 -10.92 -3.01
CA CYS A 196 -16.00 -11.44 -4.34
C CYS A 196 -16.51 -12.87 -4.51
N ALA A 197 -17.38 -13.10 -5.50
CA ALA A 197 -17.59 -14.44 -6.05
C ALA A 197 -16.41 -14.73 -6.98
N GLU A 198 -15.48 -15.58 -6.54
CA GLU A 198 -14.28 -15.88 -7.32
C GLU A 198 -14.43 -17.17 -8.12
N ALA A 199 -14.20 -17.07 -9.42
CA ALA A 199 -14.05 -18.21 -10.31
C ALA A 199 -12.55 -18.54 -10.43
N VAL A 200 -12.17 -19.77 -10.13
CA VAL A 200 -10.80 -20.26 -10.31
C VAL A 200 -10.70 -20.93 -11.67
N VAL A 201 -9.65 -20.60 -12.41
CA VAL A 201 -9.29 -21.29 -13.64
C VAL A 201 -8.59 -22.60 -13.25
N SER A 202 -9.30 -23.73 -13.35
CA SER A 202 -8.80 -25.07 -13.03
C SER A 202 -8.46 -25.84 -14.31
N ARG A 203 -7.36 -26.59 -14.28
CA ARG A 203 -6.98 -27.47 -15.39
C ARG A 203 -7.91 -28.68 -15.40
N VAL A 204 -8.56 -28.92 -16.54
CA VAL A 204 -9.38 -30.12 -16.74
C VAL A 204 -8.50 -31.21 -17.32
N ASN A 205 -8.59 -32.41 -16.76
CA ASN A 205 -7.93 -33.57 -17.35
C ASN A 205 -8.62 -33.91 -18.69
N THR A 206 -7.92 -33.65 -19.78
CA THR A 206 -8.44 -33.86 -21.13
C THR A 206 -8.43 -35.33 -21.57
N SER A 207 -7.86 -36.24 -20.78
CA SER A 207 -7.80 -37.68 -21.08
C SER A 207 -9.17 -38.35 -21.14
N ALA A 208 -10.22 -37.72 -20.59
CA ALA A 208 -11.59 -38.21 -20.61
C ALA A 208 -12.43 -37.61 -21.75
N PHE A 209 -11.91 -36.64 -22.52
CA PHE A 209 -12.64 -36.04 -23.63
C PHE A 209 -12.47 -36.85 -24.92
N PRO A 210 -13.57 -37.23 -25.60
CA PRO A 210 -13.48 -37.97 -26.85
C PRO A 210 -12.78 -37.13 -27.92
N GLY A 211 -11.69 -37.66 -28.48
CA GLY A 211 -10.97 -37.05 -29.61
C GLY A 211 -9.89 -36.03 -29.24
N PHE A 212 -9.62 -35.77 -27.95
CA PHE A 212 -8.56 -34.84 -27.52
C PHE A 212 -7.26 -35.59 -27.17
N PRO A 213 -6.09 -35.15 -27.68
CA PRO A 213 -4.82 -35.73 -27.25
C PRO A 213 -4.55 -35.38 -25.78
N ALA A 214 -3.98 -36.34 -25.03
CA ALA A 214 -3.72 -36.24 -23.58
C ALA A 214 -2.84 -35.04 -23.16
N ASN A 215 -2.13 -34.43 -24.12
CA ASN A 215 -1.24 -33.28 -23.90
C ASN A 215 -1.94 -31.93 -24.08
N THR A 216 -3.25 -31.90 -24.40
CA THR A 216 -3.97 -30.63 -24.59
C THR A 216 -4.29 -30.02 -23.22
N GLU A 217 -3.76 -28.83 -22.96
CA GLU A 217 -4.11 -28.07 -21.75
C GLU A 217 -5.49 -27.43 -21.94
N CYS A 218 -6.49 -27.91 -21.18
CA CYS A 218 -7.82 -27.31 -21.15
C CYS A 218 -8.06 -26.74 -19.76
N TYR A 219 -8.67 -25.56 -19.70
CA TYR A 219 -8.99 -24.89 -18.46
C TYR A 219 -10.50 -24.65 -18.38
N THR A 220 -11.07 -24.85 -17.19
CA THR A 220 -12.46 -24.52 -16.89
C THR A 220 -12.53 -23.50 -15.76
N LEU A 221 -13.64 -22.78 -15.69
CA LEU A 221 -13.97 -21.95 -14.54
C LEU A 221 -14.70 -22.81 -13.52
N SER A 222 -14.06 -23.06 -12.38
CA SER A 222 -14.68 -23.71 -11.23
C SER A 222 -15.06 -22.65 -10.19
N SER A 223 -16.19 -22.85 -9.51
CA SER A 223 -16.52 -22.07 -8.32
C SER A 223 -15.46 -22.31 -7.24
N SER A 224 -14.95 -21.23 -6.66
CA SER A 224 -14.02 -21.31 -5.53
C SER A 224 -14.71 -20.83 -4.26
N ASP A 225 -14.33 -21.44 -3.15
CA ASP A 225 -14.59 -20.85 -1.84
C ASP A 225 -13.87 -19.49 -1.74
N ALA A 226 -14.51 -18.52 -1.09
CA ALA A 226 -14.03 -17.15 -0.97
C ALA A 226 -12.69 -17.09 -0.22
N ALA A 227 -12.50 -17.94 0.80
CA ALA A 227 -11.26 -18.02 1.56
C ALA A 227 -10.09 -18.54 0.71
N GLY A 228 -10.30 -19.65 -0.01
CA GLY A 228 -9.28 -20.23 -0.90
C GLY A 228 -8.86 -19.29 -2.04
N ALA A 229 -9.80 -18.47 -2.51
CA ALA A 229 -9.57 -17.53 -3.59
C ALA A 229 -8.74 -16.30 -3.11
N LEU A 230 -9.03 -15.77 -1.92
CA LEU A 230 -8.21 -14.75 -1.26
C LEU A 230 -6.77 -15.23 -1.04
N GLN A 231 -6.61 -16.46 -0.50
CA GLN A 231 -5.29 -17.07 -0.33
C GLN A 231 -4.54 -17.22 -1.66
N SER A 232 -5.23 -17.62 -2.73
CA SER A 232 -4.63 -17.73 -4.06
C SER A 232 -4.18 -16.37 -4.60
N ARG A 233 -5.01 -15.33 -4.47
CA ARG A 233 -4.68 -13.96 -4.90
C ARG A 233 -3.48 -13.40 -4.14
N TYR A 234 -3.47 -13.55 -2.82
CA TYR A 234 -2.34 -13.16 -1.99
C TYR A 234 -1.06 -13.91 -2.39
N SER A 235 -1.13 -15.24 -2.48
CA SER A 235 0.02 -16.11 -2.76
C SER A 235 0.67 -15.83 -4.11
N LYS A 236 -0.11 -15.57 -5.16
CA LYS A 236 0.42 -15.24 -6.50
C LYS A 236 1.17 -13.92 -6.52
N VAL A 237 0.62 -12.90 -5.88
CA VAL A 237 1.26 -11.58 -5.82
C VAL A 237 2.49 -11.62 -4.93
N LEU A 238 2.43 -12.32 -3.80
CA LEU A 238 3.58 -12.56 -2.94
C LEU A 238 4.70 -13.26 -3.71
N GLN A 239 4.38 -14.34 -4.44
CA GLN A 239 5.36 -15.05 -5.25
C GLN A 239 6.02 -14.14 -6.31
N TRP A 240 5.23 -13.29 -6.97
CA TRP A 240 5.77 -12.31 -7.91
C TRP A 240 6.72 -11.31 -7.22
N CYS A 241 6.35 -10.76 -6.06
CA CYS A 241 7.19 -9.81 -5.33
C CYS A 241 8.51 -10.47 -4.87
N LEU A 242 8.43 -11.70 -4.37
CA LEU A 242 9.60 -12.47 -3.91
C LEU A 242 10.57 -12.80 -5.04
N LEU A 243 10.07 -13.17 -6.22
CA LEU A 243 10.92 -13.39 -7.39
C LEU A 243 11.67 -12.11 -7.77
N ASN A 244 11.00 -10.96 -7.71
CA ASN A 244 11.66 -9.67 -7.96
C ASN A 244 12.71 -9.37 -6.89
N MET A 245 12.40 -9.53 -5.60
CA MET A 245 13.37 -9.31 -4.52
C MET A 245 14.59 -10.23 -4.63
N SER A 246 14.37 -11.50 -4.98
CA SER A 246 15.45 -12.47 -5.20
C SER A 246 16.33 -12.08 -6.39
N ASN A 247 15.74 -11.65 -7.51
CA ASN A 247 16.49 -11.15 -8.66
C ASN A 247 17.34 -9.93 -8.32
N LEU A 248 16.84 -9.08 -7.43
CA LEU A 248 17.50 -7.87 -6.96
C LEU A 248 18.44 -8.10 -5.77
N ARG A 249 18.52 -9.35 -5.27
CA ARG A 249 19.30 -9.73 -4.07
C ARG A 249 19.01 -8.84 -2.87
N MET A 250 17.73 -8.59 -2.64
CA MET A 250 17.25 -7.78 -1.53
C MET A 250 16.83 -8.65 -0.36
N ASP A 251 17.29 -8.29 0.85
CA ASP A 251 16.72 -8.83 2.07
C ASP A 251 15.32 -8.26 2.28
N GLY A 252 14.44 -9.10 2.78
CA GLY A 252 13.05 -8.77 3.03
C GLY A 252 12.62 -9.15 4.43
N GLU A 253 11.49 -8.58 4.83
CA GLU A 253 10.75 -8.97 6.00
C GLU A 253 9.28 -9.04 5.59
N LEU A 254 8.65 -10.18 5.86
CA LEU A 254 7.20 -10.29 5.83
C LEU A 254 6.70 -9.87 7.21
N ASN A 255 5.96 -8.77 7.28
CA ASN A 255 5.40 -8.23 8.51
C ASN A 255 3.87 -8.18 8.42
N VAL A 256 3.18 -8.59 9.48
CA VAL A 256 1.74 -8.46 9.61
C VAL A 256 1.42 -7.61 10.82
N GLU A 257 0.52 -6.66 10.62
CA GLU A 257 0.02 -5.78 11.67
C GLU A 257 -1.48 -5.99 11.80
N ILE A 258 -1.97 -5.99 13.05
CA ILE A 258 -3.40 -6.07 13.35
C ILE A 258 -3.91 -4.68 13.71
N GLY A 259 -5.06 -4.30 13.16
CA GLY A 259 -5.58 -2.97 13.36
C GLY A 259 -6.85 -2.67 12.57
N LYS A 260 -6.98 -1.43 12.10
CA LYS A 260 -8.09 -1.02 11.24
C LYS A 260 -7.63 -0.14 10.08
N LEU A 261 -8.17 -0.42 8.90
CA LEU A 261 -8.06 0.45 7.74
C LEU A 261 -9.17 1.51 7.78
N LEU A 262 -8.80 2.77 7.94
CA LEU A 262 -9.71 3.90 7.94
C LEU A 262 -9.64 4.63 6.60
N LEU A 263 -10.77 4.78 5.93
CA LEU A 263 -10.84 5.50 4.66
C LEU A 263 -11.14 6.97 4.94
N THR A 264 -10.38 7.87 4.31
CA THR A 264 -10.71 9.30 4.36
C THR A 264 -11.91 9.58 3.45
N PRO A 265 -12.67 10.67 3.67
CA PRO A 265 -13.79 11.03 2.80
C PRO A 265 -13.42 11.11 1.31
N ALA A 266 -12.16 11.43 1.00
CA ALA A 266 -11.63 11.50 -0.35
C ALA A 266 -11.54 10.14 -1.07
N ALA A 267 -11.65 9.01 -0.35
CA ALA A 267 -11.70 7.67 -0.96
C ALA A 267 -12.96 7.46 -1.82
N MET A 268 -14.05 8.16 -1.47
CA MET A 268 -15.33 8.13 -2.16
C MET A 268 -15.52 9.40 -2.98
N ARG A 269 -16.04 9.29 -4.21
CA ARG A 269 -16.44 10.47 -4.97
C ARG A 269 -17.83 10.93 -4.53
N TYR A 270 -18.11 12.22 -4.72
CA TYR A 270 -19.41 12.79 -4.40
C TYR A 270 -20.55 12.04 -5.11
N GLY A 271 -21.55 11.58 -4.34
CA GLY A 271 -22.71 10.85 -4.85
C GLY A 271 -22.51 9.34 -5.05
N GLU A 272 -21.32 8.79 -4.80
CA GLU A 272 -21.10 7.33 -4.83
C GLU A 272 -21.50 6.70 -3.49
N ALA A 273 -22.49 5.79 -3.51
CA ALA A 273 -22.88 5.00 -2.33
C ALA A 273 -22.20 3.62 -2.28
N VAL A 274 -21.82 3.08 -3.45
CA VAL A 274 -21.21 1.74 -3.58
C VAL A 274 -20.08 1.82 -4.60
N VAL A 275 -18.92 1.26 -4.25
CA VAL A 275 -17.73 1.20 -5.10
C VAL A 275 -17.24 -0.24 -5.13
N SER A 276 -16.85 -0.73 -6.32
CA SER A 276 -16.29 -2.08 -6.44
C SER A 276 -14.95 -2.18 -5.69
N ALA A 277 -14.63 -3.35 -5.13
CA ALA A 277 -13.36 -3.58 -4.46
C ALA A 277 -12.15 -3.29 -5.37
N TYR A 278 -12.26 -3.58 -6.67
CA TYR A 278 -11.22 -3.27 -7.66
C TYR A 278 -11.00 -1.77 -7.83
N THR A 279 -12.09 -0.99 -8.00
CA THR A 279 -11.99 0.47 -8.13
C THR A 279 -11.46 1.10 -6.85
N LEU A 280 -11.90 0.62 -5.68
CA LEU A 280 -11.39 1.10 -4.40
C LEU A 280 -9.90 0.80 -4.28
N GLN A 281 -9.46 -0.44 -4.58
CA GLN A 281 -8.04 -0.81 -4.57
C GLN A 281 -7.19 0.15 -5.42
N GLN A 282 -7.61 0.47 -6.64
CA GLN A 282 -6.91 1.42 -7.51
C GLN A 282 -6.80 2.82 -6.87
N ARG A 283 -7.88 3.32 -6.27
CA ARG A 283 -7.87 4.62 -5.58
C ARG A 283 -6.93 4.61 -4.38
N LEU A 284 -6.99 3.56 -3.55
CA LEU A 284 -6.12 3.42 -2.40
C LEU A 284 -4.64 3.39 -2.81
N GLN A 285 -4.31 2.67 -3.88
CA GLN A 285 -2.95 2.62 -4.41
C GLN A 285 -2.45 3.97 -4.93
N LEU A 286 -3.28 4.72 -5.65
CA LEU A 286 -2.87 5.94 -6.36
C LEU A 286 -2.88 7.19 -5.48
N THR A 287 -3.93 7.40 -4.70
CA THR A 287 -4.14 8.65 -3.94
C THR A 287 -3.97 8.47 -2.45
N LYS A 288 -3.74 7.24 -1.97
CA LYS A 288 -3.62 6.87 -0.55
C LYS A 288 -4.61 7.62 0.37
N PRO A 289 -5.93 7.64 0.06
CA PRO A 289 -6.93 8.33 0.87
C PRO A 289 -7.33 7.45 2.05
N TYR A 290 -6.35 7.00 2.83
CA TYR A 290 -6.56 6.11 3.97
C TYR A 290 -5.50 6.33 5.04
N THR A 291 -5.88 5.98 6.27
CA THR A 291 -4.99 5.89 7.43
C THR A 291 -5.06 4.47 7.96
N TRP A 292 -3.91 3.89 8.30
CA TRP A 292 -3.83 2.60 8.97
C TRP A 292 -3.53 2.84 10.45
N VAL A 293 -4.34 2.24 11.32
CA VAL A 293 -4.14 2.30 12.76
C VAL A 293 -3.85 0.89 13.26
N SER A 294 -2.59 0.60 13.56
CA SER A 294 -2.19 -0.64 14.23
C SER A 294 -2.52 -0.51 15.71
N THR A 295 -3.40 -1.37 16.23
CA THR A 295 -3.79 -1.32 17.63
C THR A 295 -4.47 -2.62 18.05
N ALA A 296 -4.31 -2.97 19.31
CA ALA A 296 -5.03 -4.04 19.99
C ALA A 296 -5.42 -3.55 21.40
N PRO A 297 -6.53 -4.04 21.96
CA PRO A 297 -6.93 -3.68 23.31
C PRO A 297 -6.08 -4.43 24.35
N GLU A 298 -5.69 -3.75 25.43
CA GLU A 298 -4.92 -4.38 26.53
C GLU A 298 -5.67 -5.55 27.18
N SER A 299 -7.01 -5.54 27.16
CA SER A 299 -7.83 -6.65 27.66
C SER A 299 -7.60 -7.96 26.89
N ALA A 300 -7.03 -7.91 25.68
CA ALA A 300 -6.73 -9.08 24.88
C ALA A 300 -5.38 -9.74 25.21
N ILE A 301 -4.52 -9.11 26.02
CA ILE A 301 -3.18 -9.65 26.34
C ILE A 301 -3.25 -11.13 26.81
N PRO A 302 -4.11 -11.51 27.78
CA PRO A 302 -4.17 -12.90 28.23
C PRO A 302 -4.64 -13.88 27.14
N LEU A 303 -5.51 -13.43 26.23
CA LEU A 303 -5.99 -14.24 25.12
C LEU A 303 -4.89 -14.48 24.10
N VAL A 304 -4.13 -13.43 23.75
CA VAL A 304 -3.01 -13.54 22.81
C VAL A 304 -1.88 -14.39 23.40
N GLU A 305 -1.55 -14.23 24.69
CA GLU A 305 -0.56 -15.08 25.35
C GLU A 305 -0.95 -16.57 25.32
N ALA A 306 -2.23 -16.88 25.58
CA ALA A 306 -2.73 -18.25 25.47
C ALA A 306 -2.63 -18.78 24.04
N PHE A 307 -3.06 -17.98 23.06
CA PHE A 307 -2.96 -18.30 21.64
C PHE A 307 -1.51 -18.57 21.20
N LEU A 308 -0.56 -17.72 21.60
CA LEU A 308 0.86 -17.87 21.27
C LEU A 308 1.42 -19.17 21.87
N LYS A 309 1.08 -19.46 23.13
CA LYS A 309 1.48 -20.70 23.80
C LYS A 309 0.92 -21.94 23.10
N ASP A 310 -0.37 -21.92 22.75
CA ASP A 310 -1.04 -23.04 22.06
C ASP A 310 -0.45 -23.29 20.67
N HIS A 311 0.01 -22.22 20.01
CA HIS A 311 0.73 -22.30 18.74
C HIS A 311 2.22 -22.61 18.87
N GLY A 312 2.74 -22.81 20.08
CA GLY A 312 4.14 -23.19 20.32
C GLY A 312 5.15 -22.05 20.23
N PHE A 313 4.70 -20.79 20.34
CA PHE A 313 5.60 -19.65 20.48
C PHE A 313 6.18 -19.59 21.89
N LEU A 314 7.48 -19.33 21.97
CA LEU A 314 8.22 -19.21 23.23
C LEU A 314 8.76 -17.78 23.40
N PRO A 315 8.65 -17.18 24.60
CA PRO A 315 9.22 -15.87 24.85
C PRO A 315 10.76 -15.94 24.80
N ILE A 316 11.40 -15.04 24.03
CA ILE A 316 12.86 -14.93 23.96
C ILE A 316 13.43 -14.34 25.26
N SER A 317 12.74 -13.35 25.83
CA SER A 317 13.12 -12.71 27.09
C SER A 317 12.04 -12.91 28.15
N LYS A 318 12.46 -13.04 29.41
CA LYS A 318 11.51 -13.18 30.54
C LYS A 318 10.78 -11.88 30.86
N ASN A 319 11.44 -10.75 30.61
CA ASN A 319 10.91 -9.42 30.87
C ASN A 319 10.70 -8.70 29.54
N ALA A 320 9.76 -7.76 29.55
CA ALA A 320 9.66 -6.79 28.47
C ALA A 320 10.92 -5.93 28.45
N ARG A 321 11.33 -5.53 27.25
CA ARG A 321 12.48 -4.68 26.99
C ARG A 321 11.99 -3.29 26.66
N VAL A 322 12.50 -2.27 27.35
CA VAL A 322 12.20 -0.88 27.01
C VAL A 322 13.21 -0.39 25.97
N THR A 323 12.70 0.22 24.90
CA THR A 323 13.50 0.81 23.82
C THR A 323 12.87 2.13 23.39
N TYR A 324 13.67 3.05 22.87
CA TYR A 324 13.17 4.28 22.27
C TYR A 324 13.40 4.23 20.77
N GLU A 325 12.31 4.19 20.02
CA GLU A 325 12.35 4.20 18.55
C GLU A 325 12.09 5.62 18.05
N GLY A 326 13.03 6.15 17.25
CA GLY A 326 12.97 7.50 16.72
C GLY A 326 13.09 7.54 15.20
N CYS A 327 12.54 8.60 14.60
CA CYS A 327 12.69 8.92 13.19
C CYS A 327 13.37 10.28 13.03
N ILE A 328 14.53 10.29 12.37
CA ILE A 328 15.30 11.49 12.08
C ILE A 328 15.08 11.86 10.61
N LYS A 329 14.50 13.04 10.38
CA LYS A 329 14.33 13.59 9.03
C LYS A 329 15.57 14.37 8.64
N ARG A 330 16.18 13.99 7.51
CA ARG A 330 17.30 14.72 6.88
C ARG A 330 16.81 15.43 5.63
N ALA A 331 17.72 16.16 4.99
CA ALA A 331 17.40 16.91 3.77
C ALA A 331 16.96 16.02 2.60
N LYS A 332 17.49 14.79 2.50
CA LYS A 332 17.26 13.88 1.35
C LYS A 332 16.43 12.66 1.70
N ASP A 333 16.46 12.21 2.95
CA ASP A 333 15.92 10.93 3.38
C ASP A 333 15.51 10.95 4.87
N LYS A 334 15.14 9.78 5.40
CA LYS A 334 14.85 9.55 6.81
C LYS A 334 15.62 8.36 7.33
N ILE A 335 16.06 8.46 8.57
CA ILE A 335 16.71 7.38 9.31
C ILE A 335 15.86 7.00 10.50
N GLU A 336 15.74 5.71 10.75
CA GLU A 336 15.16 5.14 11.95
C GLU A 336 16.28 4.78 12.93
N VAL A 337 16.15 5.22 14.18
CA VAL A 337 17.11 4.95 15.25
C VAL A 337 16.43 4.20 16.37
N VAL A 338 17.14 3.24 16.97
CA VAL A 338 16.67 2.48 18.13
C VAL A 338 17.68 2.67 19.25
N LEU A 339 17.20 3.23 20.35
CA LEU A 339 17.96 3.45 21.58
C LEU A 339 17.54 2.43 22.63
N ASN A 340 18.48 2.04 23.48
CA ASN A 340 18.18 1.24 24.65
C ASN A 340 17.72 2.07 25.85
N GLU A 341 17.46 1.39 26.97
CA GLU A 341 17.07 1.98 28.25
C GLU A 341 18.10 2.99 28.79
N GLN A 342 19.36 2.94 28.33
CA GLN A 342 20.43 3.86 28.70
C GLN A 342 20.69 4.94 27.64
N MET A 343 19.74 5.17 26.73
CA MET A 343 19.84 6.16 25.63
C MET A 343 21.01 5.92 24.67
N LYS A 344 21.56 4.71 24.64
CA LYS A 344 22.60 4.34 23.68
C LYS A 344 21.96 3.78 22.43
N VAL A 345 22.47 4.21 21.28
CA VAL A 345 22.05 3.69 19.98
C VAL A 345 22.42 2.21 19.88
N GLU A 346 21.41 1.37 19.72
CA GLU A 346 21.56 -0.06 19.41
C GLU A 346 21.48 -0.33 17.91
N GLY A 347 20.75 0.51 17.18
CA GLY A 347 20.53 0.31 15.75
C GLY A 347 20.21 1.59 15.01
N VAL A 348 20.74 1.68 13.79
CA VAL A 348 20.48 2.75 12.83
C VAL A 348 20.09 2.09 11.52
N TYR A 349 18.90 2.43 11.04
CA TYR A 349 18.23 1.77 9.92
C TYR A 349 17.69 2.78 8.92
N GLY A 350 17.62 2.39 7.65
CA GLY A 350 16.88 3.15 6.64
C GLY A 350 15.38 2.96 6.82
N GLU A 351 14.59 3.90 6.28
CA GLU A 351 13.13 3.80 6.22
C GLU A 351 12.70 2.50 5.52
N TRP A 352 11.68 1.84 6.06
CA TRP A 352 11.09 0.67 5.39
C TRP A 352 10.51 1.03 4.02
N VAL A 353 10.78 0.16 3.05
CA VAL A 353 10.22 0.26 1.71
C VAL A 353 9.35 -0.96 1.45
N ASP A 354 8.05 -0.73 1.39
CA ASP A 354 7.05 -1.74 1.09
C ASP A 354 7.12 -2.15 -0.39
N VAL A 355 7.42 -3.41 -0.63
CA VAL A 355 7.38 -4.12 -1.92
C VAL A 355 5.98 -4.65 -2.18
N GLN A 356 5.29 -5.12 -1.14
CA GLN A 356 3.88 -5.51 -1.21
C GLN A 356 3.14 -4.92 -0.02
N THR A 357 1.96 -4.36 -0.28
CA THR A 357 0.98 -4.01 0.76
C THR A 357 -0.32 -4.75 0.47
N ALA A 358 -0.75 -5.61 1.38
CA ALA A 358 -2.03 -6.30 1.31
C ALA A 358 -2.88 -5.96 2.54
N PHE A 359 -4.07 -5.42 2.30
CA PHE A 359 -5.07 -5.19 3.34
C PHE A 359 -6.09 -6.32 3.33
N CYS A 360 -6.11 -7.13 4.38
CA CYS A 360 -7.13 -8.14 4.64
C CYS A 360 -8.22 -7.51 5.50
N THR A 361 -9.29 -7.02 4.87
CA THR A 361 -10.34 -6.25 5.56
C THR A 361 -11.53 -7.13 5.91
N SER A 362 -12.07 -6.95 7.11
CA SER A 362 -13.29 -7.61 7.59
C SER A 362 -14.28 -6.61 8.21
N VAL A 363 -15.56 -6.97 8.11
CA VAL A 363 -16.66 -6.22 8.73
C VAL A 363 -16.81 -6.58 10.21
N GLU A 364 -16.44 -7.81 10.60
CA GLU A 364 -16.77 -8.33 11.94
C GLU A 364 -15.61 -8.29 12.94
N ARG A 365 -14.38 -8.21 12.46
CA ARG A 365 -13.13 -8.37 13.25
C ARG A 365 -12.11 -7.31 12.81
N PRO A 366 -11.02 -7.08 13.57
CA PRO A 366 -9.94 -6.19 13.13
C PRO A 366 -9.38 -6.61 11.76
N ASP A 367 -8.93 -5.63 11.00
CA ASP A 367 -8.28 -5.86 9.72
C ASP A 367 -6.82 -6.29 9.94
N CYS A 368 -6.22 -6.96 8.96
CA CYS A 368 -4.79 -7.26 8.95
C CYS A 368 -4.11 -6.50 7.80
N ARG A 369 -2.96 -5.88 8.08
CA ARG A 369 -2.09 -5.29 7.06
C ARG A 369 -0.85 -6.17 6.92
N ILE A 370 -0.70 -6.81 5.77
CA ILE A 370 0.43 -7.66 5.45
C ILE A 370 1.37 -6.90 4.52
N LEU A 371 2.62 -6.77 4.93
CA LEU A 371 3.67 -6.03 4.26
C LEU A 371 4.82 -6.98 3.91
N LEU A 372 5.20 -7.02 2.64
CA LEU A 372 6.54 -7.48 2.28
C LEU A 372 7.39 -6.24 2.12
N ARG A 373 8.35 -6.05 3.02
CA ARG A 373 9.14 -4.82 3.11
C ARG A 373 10.62 -5.12 3.08
N SER A 374 11.41 -4.13 2.67
CA SER A 374 12.87 -4.19 2.60
C SER A 374 13.45 -2.89 3.15
N ARG A 375 14.70 -2.92 3.60
CA ARG A 375 15.42 -1.70 4.02
C ARG A 375 16.61 -1.42 3.12
N PRO A 376 16.81 -0.16 2.69
CA PRO A 376 18.09 0.24 2.12
C PRO A 376 19.19 0.07 3.17
N ALA A 377 20.38 -0.32 2.71
CA ALA A 377 21.55 -0.37 3.59
C ALA A 377 21.93 1.04 4.02
N VAL A 378 22.11 1.24 5.32
CA VAL A 378 22.64 2.49 5.88
C VAL A 378 24.14 2.52 5.72
N SER A 379 24.70 3.68 5.34
CA SER A 379 26.14 3.85 5.21
C SER A 379 26.85 3.61 6.55
N ALA A 380 28.08 3.07 6.51
CA ALA A 380 28.85 2.84 7.73
C ALA A 380 29.12 4.16 8.48
N GLN A 381 29.34 5.25 7.73
CA GLN A 381 29.55 6.59 8.28
C GLN A 381 28.32 7.09 9.05
N ASP A 382 27.11 6.89 8.51
CA ASP A 382 25.88 7.28 9.22
C ASP A 382 25.73 6.47 10.53
N ARG A 383 25.97 5.15 10.48
CA ARG A 383 25.92 4.31 11.68
C ARG A 383 26.89 4.79 12.75
N GLU A 384 28.13 5.06 12.38
CA GLU A 384 29.16 5.58 13.29
C GLU A 384 28.76 6.93 13.88
N THR A 385 28.30 7.85 13.02
CA THR A 385 27.89 9.20 13.42
C THR A 385 26.80 9.17 14.48
N TYR A 386 25.69 8.48 14.23
CA TYR A 386 24.59 8.42 15.20
C TYR A 386 24.95 7.60 16.44
N SER A 387 25.84 6.61 16.33
CA SER A 387 26.28 5.83 17.51
C SER A 387 27.07 6.64 18.54
N HIS A 388 27.64 7.78 18.13
CA HIS A 388 28.48 8.63 19.00
C HIS A 388 27.82 9.95 19.42
N ILE A 389 26.68 10.30 18.84
CA ILE A 389 25.99 11.56 19.09
C ILE A 389 24.80 11.30 20.03
N PRO A 390 24.58 12.13 21.06
CA PRO A 390 23.37 12.06 21.86
C PRO A 390 22.16 12.46 21.00
N ILE A 391 21.13 11.62 20.97
CA ILE A 391 19.91 11.87 20.19
C ILE A 391 18.83 12.48 21.10
N ILE A 392 18.63 11.92 22.28
CA ILE A 392 17.67 12.38 23.28
C ILE A 392 18.30 12.48 24.65
N GLU A 393 17.73 13.32 25.50
CA GLU A 393 18.06 13.43 26.91
C GLU A 393 16.77 13.25 27.74
N LEU A 394 16.87 12.44 28.80
CA LEU A 394 15.82 12.32 29.81
C LEU A 394 16.13 13.25 30.96
N ALA A 395 15.25 14.21 31.24
CA ALA A 395 15.37 15.11 32.37
C ALA A 395 13.99 15.36 32.98
N ASP A 396 13.88 15.27 34.31
CA ASP A 396 12.65 15.56 35.07
C ASP A 396 11.37 14.85 34.54
N ASP A 397 11.51 13.56 34.19
CA ASP A 397 10.46 12.73 33.56
C ASP A 397 9.97 13.23 32.18
N ASP A 398 10.71 14.14 31.55
CA ASP A 398 10.47 14.64 30.20
C ASP A 398 11.58 14.20 29.23
N VAL A 399 11.27 14.20 27.94
CA VAL A 399 12.19 13.79 26.87
C VAL A 399 12.48 14.96 25.96
N SER A 400 13.75 15.35 25.91
CA SER A 400 14.22 16.46 25.08
C SER A 400 14.98 15.95 23.85
N ASP A 401 14.72 16.55 22.70
CA ASP A 401 15.55 16.40 21.50
C ASP A 401 16.87 17.17 21.70
N VAL A 402 17.98 16.44 21.73
CA VAL A 402 19.34 17.01 21.84
C VAL A 402 20.18 16.72 20.59
N LEU A 403 19.53 16.22 19.52
CA LEU A 403 20.19 15.94 18.27
C LEU A 403 20.73 17.25 17.67
N PRO A 404 22.03 17.31 17.30
CA PRO A 404 22.57 18.47 16.61
C PRO A 404 21.85 18.72 15.28
N PRO A 405 21.47 19.97 14.97
CA PRO A 405 20.66 20.28 13.80
C PRO A 405 21.35 19.95 12.46
N GLU A 406 22.69 19.92 12.44
CA GLU A 406 23.48 19.47 11.30
C GLU A 406 23.25 17.99 10.95
N ASN A 407 22.79 17.18 11.90
CA ASN A 407 22.50 15.75 11.75
C ASN A 407 21.02 15.45 11.43
N GLY A 408 20.20 16.49 11.24
CA GLY A 408 18.78 16.37 10.91
C GLY A 408 17.88 16.83 12.06
N GLN A 409 16.61 16.44 11.98
CA GLN A 409 15.59 16.77 12.98
C GLN A 409 14.89 15.50 13.46
N LEU A 410 14.79 15.31 14.78
CA LEU A 410 13.98 14.23 15.35
C LEU A 410 12.50 14.58 15.17
N VAL A 411 11.81 13.90 14.26
CA VAL A 411 10.40 14.19 13.92
C VAL A 411 9.41 13.27 14.62
N TYR A 412 9.90 12.15 15.15
CA TYR A 412 9.12 11.18 15.88
C TYR A 412 10.00 10.47 16.90
N LEU A 413 9.46 10.22 18.09
CA LEU A 413 10.05 9.38 19.12
C LEU A 413 8.93 8.69 19.91
N SER A 414 9.10 7.40 20.18
CA SER A 414 8.24 6.65 21.09
C SER A 414 9.06 5.78 22.03
N GLU A 415 8.65 5.74 23.29
CA GLU A 415 9.06 4.71 24.24
C GLU A 415 8.24 3.44 24.00
N ASN A 416 8.92 2.31 23.90
CA ASN A 416 8.32 1.04 23.54
C ASN A 416 8.70 -0.02 24.58
N GLU A 417 7.71 -0.54 25.28
CA GLU A 417 7.84 -1.76 26.07
C GLU A 417 7.52 -2.97 25.16
N THR A 418 8.53 -3.78 24.87
CA THR A 418 8.45 -4.84 23.86
C THR A 418 8.59 -6.23 24.48
N ARG A 419 7.69 -7.15 24.10
CA ARG A 419 7.82 -8.59 24.38
C ARG A 419 7.94 -9.33 23.06
N HIS A 420 8.87 -10.29 23.02
CA HIS A 420 9.19 -11.00 21.79
C HIS A 420 9.03 -12.50 21.99
N PHE A 421 8.26 -13.11 21.09
CA PHE A 421 7.96 -14.53 21.07
C PHE A 421 8.39 -15.12 19.74
N GLU A 422 9.01 -16.29 19.75
CA GLU A 422 9.51 -16.94 18.55
C GLU A 422 9.07 -18.39 18.48
N ARG A 423 8.80 -18.85 17.26
CA ARG A 423 8.54 -20.25 16.93
C ARG A 423 9.30 -20.60 15.65
N LEU A 424 9.95 -21.76 15.65
CA LEU A 424 10.44 -22.38 14.42
C LEU A 424 9.31 -23.23 13.81
N ASN A 425 8.99 -23.01 12.54
CA ASN A 425 8.06 -23.90 11.84
C ASN A 425 8.74 -25.24 11.47
N GLU A 426 7.97 -26.17 10.90
CA GLU A 426 8.47 -27.50 10.50
C GLU A 426 9.64 -27.45 9.51
N LYS A 427 9.80 -26.34 8.79
CA LYS A 427 10.88 -26.10 7.82
C LYS A 427 12.09 -25.38 8.45
N GLY A 428 12.09 -25.16 9.76
CA GLY A 428 13.18 -24.49 10.49
C GLY A 428 13.19 -22.97 10.32
N ILE A 429 12.08 -22.36 9.89
CA ILE A 429 11.96 -20.93 9.65
C ILE A 429 11.40 -20.27 10.92
N ALA A 430 12.08 -19.23 11.38
CA ALA A 430 11.67 -18.43 12.52
C ALA A 430 10.50 -17.51 12.17
N ILE A 431 9.38 -17.71 12.85
CA ILE A 431 8.24 -16.80 12.89
C ILE A 431 8.28 -16.12 14.25
N ALA A 432 8.30 -14.80 14.25
CA ALA A 432 8.34 -14.00 15.45
C ALA A 432 7.03 -13.23 15.63
N VAL A 433 6.55 -13.15 16.87
CA VAL A 433 5.48 -12.24 17.29
C VAL A 433 6.05 -11.22 18.26
N ARG A 434 5.93 -9.95 17.93
CA ARG A 434 6.33 -8.82 18.78
C ARG A 434 5.08 -8.13 19.31
N GLU A 435 4.93 -8.14 20.61
CA GLU A 435 3.99 -7.27 21.31
C GLU A 435 4.74 -5.98 21.67
N THR A 436 4.16 -4.82 21.33
CA THR A 436 4.75 -3.51 21.60
C THR A 436 3.71 -2.62 22.26
N LYS A 437 3.95 -2.24 23.51
CA LYS A 437 3.22 -1.14 24.14
C LYS A 437 3.97 0.15 23.82
N ARG A 438 3.41 0.91 22.88
CA ARG A 438 4.00 2.12 22.31
C ARG A 438 3.44 3.34 23.01
N GLN A 439 4.33 4.16 23.53
CA GLN A 439 4.06 5.46 24.14
C GLN A 439 4.75 6.54 23.29
N PRO A 440 4.01 7.25 22.43
CA PRO A 440 4.54 8.40 21.71
C PRO A 440 5.00 9.48 22.71
N LEU A 441 6.18 10.06 22.45
CA LEU A 441 6.80 11.09 23.30
C LEU A 441 7.01 12.39 22.52
N ILE A 442 7.62 12.30 21.34
CA ILE A 442 7.82 13.43 20.44
C ILE A 442 7.08 13.11 19.14
N VAL A 443 6.10 13.93 18.78
CA VAL A 443 5.36 13.80 17.52
C VAL A 443 5.31 15.17 16.85
N LEU A 444 6.22 15.43 15.91
CA LEU A 444 6.24 16.68 15.12
C LEU A 444 5.43 16.56 13.82
N ARG A 445 4.39 15.70 13.82
CA ARG A 445 3.45 15.52 12.71
C ARG A 445 2.14 16.23 13.04
N ASP A 446 1.34 16.51 12.01
CA ASP A 446 0.04 17.17 12.16
C ASP A 446 -1.01 16.34 12.94
N GLU A 447 -0.70 15.08 13.25
CA GLU A 447 -1.58 14.13 13.95
C GLU A 447 -0.94 13.72 15.28
N GLU A 448 -1.66 13.97 16.38
CA GLU A 448 -1.33 13.49 17.72
C GLU A 448 -1.52 11.96 17.76
N GLU A 449 -0.54 11.22 18.28
CA GLU A 449 -0.63 9.77 18.42
C GLU A 449 -0.87 9.40 19.88
N ASP A 450 -1.90 8.57 20.12
CA ASP A 450 -2.19 8.03 21.44
C ASP A 450 -1.32 6.81 21.79
N PRO A 451 -1.12 6.54 23.09
CA PRO A 451 -0.54 5.30 23.58
C PRO A 451 -1.37 4.10 23.12
N ARG A 452 -0.68 3.04 22.67
CA ARG A 452 -1.37 1.88 22.10
C ARG A 452 -0.56 0.60 22.23
N LEU A 453 -1.25 -0.52 22.20
CA LEU A 453 -0.67 -1.86 22.16
C LEU A 453 -0.72 -2.36 20.71
N GLU A 454 0.38 -2.90 20.21
CA GLU A 454 0.51 -3.40 18.85
C GLU A 454 1.02 -4.84 18.85
N TYR A 455 0.44 -5.68 17.99
CA TYR A 455 0.96 -7.02 17.71
C TYR A 455 1.45 -7.10 16.27
N HIS A 456 2.71 -7.49 16.11
CA HIS A 456 3.37 -7.65 14.83
C HIS A 456 3.83 -9.09 14.65
N ILE A 457 3.43 -9.75 13.57
CA ILE A 457 3.98 -11.06 13.17
C ILE A 457 5.03 -10.79 12.11
N SER A 458 6.26 -11.27 12.30
CA SER A 458 7.38 -11.00 11.40
C SER A 458 8.14 -12.27 11.02
N VAL A 459 8.59 -12.33 9.76
CA VAL A 459 9.47 -13.36 9.23
C VAL A 459 10.54 -12.72 8.36
N ASN A 460 11.81 -12.98 8.67
CA ASN A 460 12.93 -12.52 7.86
C ASN A 460 13.06 -13.38 6.60
N ILE A 461 13.24 -12.73 5.45
CA ILE A 461 13.39 -13.36 4.14
C ILE A 461 14.79 -12.97 3.60
N PRO A 462 15.78 -13.86 3.64
CA PRO A 462 17.13 -13.53 3.21
C PRO A 462 17.22 -13.39 1.68
N ALA A 463 18.03 -12.44 1.21
CA ALA A 463 18.33 -12.16 -0.19
C ALA A 463 18.92 -13.35 -0.94
N SER A 464 19.72 -14.14 -0.24
CA SER A 464 20.32 -15.38 -0.73
C SER A 464 19.81 -16.52 0.13
N ALA A 465 18.97 -17.37 -0.45
CA ALA A 465 18.64 -18.68 0.11
C ALA A 465 19.89 -19.57 0.09
N GLY A 466 20.90 -19.23 0.89
CA GLY A 466 22.13 -20.01 1.03
C GLY A 466 21.78 -21.37 1.58
N SER A 467 22.01 -22.43 0.80
CA SER A 467 21.83 -23.87 1.11
C SER A 467 20.48 -24.36 1.66
N HIS A 468 19.60 -23.48 2.14
CA HIS A 468 18.27 -23.78 2.64
C HIS A 468 17.23 -23.23 1.66
N SER A 469 16.53 -24.12 0.98
CA SER A 469 15.39 -23.78 0.12
C SER A 469 14.22 -23.31 1.00
N MET A 470 14.25 -22.03 1.40
CA MET A 470 13.11 -21.40 2.08
C MET A 470 11.93 -21.32 1.11
N ASP A 471 10.89 -22.12 1.33
CA ASP A 471 9.63 -22.01 0.58
C ASP A 471 8.83 -20.83 1.14
N VAL A 472 9.22 -19.62 0.73
CA VAL A 472 8.65 -18.37 1.22
C VAL A 472 7.16 -18.26 0.89
N ARG A 473 6.68 -18.95 -0.16
CA ARG A 473 5.25 -19.00 -0.47
C ARG A 473 4.47 -19.75 0.61
N ALA A 474 4.94 -20.93 1.02
CA ALA A 474 4.31 -21.69 2.09
C ALA A 474 4.34 -20.91 3.42
N VAL A 475 5.45 -20.25 3.72
CA VAL A 475 5.59 -19.39 4.91
C VAL A 475 4.63 -18.22 4.86
N GLY A 476 4.49 -17.56 3.71
CA GLY A 476 3.55 -16.46 3.55
C GLY A 476 2.10 -16.89 3.77
N LEU A 477 1.73 -18.11 3.34
CA LEU A 477 0.41 -18.68 3.60
C LEU A 477 0.22 -19.07 5.07
N GLU A 478 1.25 -19.60 5.72
CA GLU A 478 1.25 -19.89 7.16
C GLU A 478 1.05 -18.61 7.98
N VAL A 479 1.77 -17.54 7.64
CA VAL A 479 1.64 -16.22 8.27
C VAL A 479 0.26 -15.60 8.01
N LEU A 480 -0.27 -15.74 6.79
CA LEU A 480 -1.63 -15.31 6.47
C LEU A 480 -2.66 -16.04 7.35
N ALA A 481 -2.56 -17.36 7.49
CA ALA A 481 -3.45 -18.16 8.34
C ALA A 481 -3.33 -17.75 9.82
N LEU A 482 -2.11 -17.63 10.34
CA LEU A 482 -1.86 -17.19 11.72
C LEU A 482 -2.47 -15.80 11.99
N SER A 483 -2.36 -14.88 11.02
CA SER A 483 -2.94 -13.55 11.14
C SER A 483 -4.46 -13.55 11.11
N ASP A 484 -5.07 -14.46 10.34
CA ASP A 484 -6.51 -14.63 10.26
C ASP A 484 -7.08 -15.12 11.60
N GLU A 485 -6.42 -16.13 12.18
CA GLU A 485 -6.77 -16.69 13.48
C GLU A 485 -6.58 -15.67 14.61
N LEU A 486 -5.47 -14.92 14.62
CA LEU A 486 -5.23 -13.86 15.59
C LEU A 486 -6.28 -12.74 15.47
N SER A 487 -6.63 -12.32 14.26
CA SER A 487 -7.70 -11.34 14.05
C SER A 487 -9.06 -11.86 14.51
N ALA A 488 -9.37 -13.14 14.27
CA ALA A 488 -10.59 -13.76 14.76
C ALA A 488 -10.65 -13.82 16.29
N LEU A 489 -9.54 -14.16 16.95
CA LEU A 489 -9.41 -14.16 18.40
C LEU A 489 -9.67 -12.77 19.01
N LEU A 490 -9.18 -11.73 18.33
CA LEU A 490 -9.30 -10.34 18.79
C LEU A 490 -10.67 -9.71 18.51
N LYS A 491 -11.57 -10.39 17.81
CA LYS A 491 -12.89 -9.86 17.41
C LYS A 491 -13.65 -9.20 18.56
N GLU A 492 -13.97 -9.97 19.60
CA GLU A 492 -14.78 -9.48 20.72
C GLU A 492 -14.10 -8.34 21.50
N PRO A 493 -12.86 -8.49 22.02
CA PRO A 493 -12.25 -7.43 22.80
C PRO A 493 -12.00 -6.16 21.97
N PHE A 494 -11.70 -6.29 20.67
CA PHE A 494 -11.50 -5.14 19.78
C PHE A 494 -12.82 -4.39 19.54
N ASN A 495 -13.92 -5.11 19.31
CA ASN A 495 -15.24 -4.51 19.11
C ASN A 495 -15.75 -3.82 20.38
N GLU A 496 -15.52 -4.40 21.56
CA GLU A 496 -15.86 -3.80 22.85
C GLU A 496 -15.08 -2.51 23.11
N ALA A 497 -13.76 -2.53 22.88
CA ALA A 497 -12.89 -1.38 23.14
C ALA A 497 -13.13 -0.22 22.16
N TYR A 498 -13.21 -0.52 20.86
CA TYR A 498 -13.21 0.50 19.81
C TYR A 498 -14.58 0.72 19.15
N ARG A 499 -15.63 0.02 19.62
CA ARG A 499 -17.00 0.12 19.09
C ARG A 499 -17.08 -0.10 17.58
N CYS A 500 -16.23 -0.98 17.06
CA CYS A 500 -16.13 -1.32 15.65
C CYS A 500 -17.11 -2.43 15.22
N ALA A 501 -18.03 -2.84 16.10
CA ALA A 501 -19.06 -3.80 15.75
C ALA A 501 -19.90 -3.27 14.57
N PRO A 502 -20.25 -4.11 13.59
CA PRO A 502 -21.13 -3.70 12.52
C PRO A 502 -22.41 -3.15 13.14
N ALA A 503 -22.85 -1.96 12.70
CA ALA A 503 -24.16 -1.45 13.07
C ALA A 503 -25.16 -2.53 12.68
N LEU A 504 -25.73 -3.23 13.67
CA LEU A 504 -26.77 -4.22 13.45
C LEU A 504 -27.88 -3.49 12.71
N VAL A 505 -27.94 -3.69 11.39
CA VAL A 505 -29.09 -3.29 10.59
C VAL A 505 -30.21 -4.18 11.09
N ALA A 506 -31.00 -3.66 12.02
CA ALA A 506 -32.32 -4.20 12.32
C ALA A 506 -33.11 -4.15 11.00
N GLY A 507 -33.07 -5.24 10.22
CA GLY A 507 -33.88 -5.42 9.01
C GLY A 507 -33.18 -5.79 7.70
N SER A 508 -31.99 -6.40 7.67
CA SER A 508 -31.51 -7.04 6.43
C SER A 508 -31.94 -8.50 6.37
N VAL A 509 -33.07 -8.74 5.69
CA VAL A 509 -33.57 -10.07 5.31
C VAL A 509 -32.49 -10.83 4.54
N ALA A 510 -32.33 -12.10 4.89
CA ALA A 510 -31.53 -13.08 4.18
C ALA A 510 -31.67 -12.94 2.66
N ALA A 511 -30.57 -12.63 1.97
CA ALA A 511 -30.45 -12.93 0.55
C ALA A 511 -29.98 -14.38 0.45
N THR A 512 -30.94 -15.31 0.51
CA THR A 512 -30.77 -16.67 -0.01
C THR A 512 -30.51 -16.58 -1.51
N ALA A 513 -29.39 -17.13 -1.96
CA ALA A 513 -29.24 -17.79 -3.26
C ALA A 513 -28.18 -18.87 -3.12
#